data_AF-A0A7J3ZP07-F1
#
_entry.id   AF-A0A7J3ZP07-F1
#
_cell.length_a   1.000
_cell.length_b   1.000
_cell.length_c   1.000
_cell.angle_alpha   90.00
_cell.angle_beta   90.00
_cell.angle_gamma   90.00
#
_symmetry.space_group_name_H-M   'P 1'
#
loop_
_entity.id
_entity.type
_entity.pdbx_description
1 polymer ?
#
loop_
_entity_poly.entity_id
_entity_poly.type
_entity_poly.pdbx_seq_one_letter_code
_entity_poly.pdbx_strand_id
1 'polypeptide(L)'
;MPGRRVFQVGNICALCEETYPSSALYKCRICGMIYCGNCIITENSSVMCLRCAVKRVSPKAPKSKYANLSIMLSKRARFCGEIKLSFAEIEGIIGDKLPKSAYEDKGWWSNIRGRSHSEAWLNVGWRVKEVNLEEKTVTFIRETQTADNTNAQRKTRDKKIKSSEFKLLALKTRSQILGKRKISKTKLAILQARLKNIERARRLRRRSKT
;
A
#
# COMPACT_ATOMS: atom_id res chain seq x y z
N MET A 1 33.29 38.59 -19.38
CA MET A 1 32.38 38.38 -18.23
C MET A 1 31.64 37.06 -18.42
N PRO A 2 32.10 35.93 -17.85
CA PRO A 2 31.37 34.67 -17.96
C PRO A 2 30.12 34.72 -17.08
N GLY A 3 28.95 34.60 -17.71
CA GLY A 3 27.64 34.64 -17.07
C GLY A 3 27.52 33.63 -15.93
N ARG A 4 26.96 34.06 -14.80
CA ARG A 4 26.63 33.18 -13.67
C ARG A 4 25.74 32.05 -14.19
N ARG A 5 26.23 30.81 -14.16
CA ARG A 5 25.37 29.63 -14.26
C ARG A 5 24.44 29.62 -13.06
N VAL A 6 23.22 30.09 -13.27
CA VAL A 6 22.12 29.93 -12.31
C VAL A 6 21.85 28.44 -12.24
N PHE A 7 22.24 27.79 -11.14
CA PHE A 7 21.75 26.46 -10.84
C PHE A 7 20.25 26.59 -10.60
N GLN A 8 19.43 26.23 -11.59
CA GLN A 8 17.99 26.14 -11.37
C GLN A 8 17.76 25.13 -10.26
N VAL A 9 17.33 25.62 -9.09
CA VAL A 9 16.82 24.81 -7.99
C VAL A 9 15.44 24.30 -8.44
N GLY A 10 15.45 23.41 -9.42
CA GLY A 10 14.26 22.79 -9.96
C GLY A 10 13.87 21.58 -9.11
N ASN A 11 12.57 21.31 -9.09
CA ASN A 11 12.02 20.11 -8.49
C ASN A 11 11.91 19.03 -9.56
N ILE A 12 12.04 17.77 -9.16
CA ILE A 12 12.08 16.65 -10.09
C ILE A 12 10.66 16.10 -10.27
N CYS A 13 10.27 15.85 -11.53
CA CYS A 13 9.03 15.16 -11.84
C CYS A 13 9.12 13.69 -11.39
N ALA A 14 8.16 13.21 -10.59
CA ALA A 14 8.17 11.83 -10.10
C ALA A 14 7.80 10.76 -11.15
N LEU A 15 7.62 11.12 -12.43
CA LEU A 15 7.34 10.21 -13.53
C LEU A 15 8.46 10.18 -14.58
N CYS A 16 8.89 11.33 -15.09
CA CYS A 16 9.95 11.41 -16.10
C CYS A 16 11.34 11.69 -15.53
N GLU A 17 11.46 11.93 -14.23
CA GLU A 17 12.73 12.16 -13.51
C GLU A 17 13.55 13.38 -13.99
N GLU A 18 12.96 14.23 -14.83
CA GLU A 18 13.56 15.48 -15.29
C GLU A 18 13.36 16.62 -14.27
N THR A 19 14.27 17.60 -14.32
CA THR A 19 14.26 18.79 -13.47
C THR A 19 13.43 19.90 -14.10
N TYR A 20 12.41 20.39 -13.38
CA TYR A 20 11.55 21.48 -13.83
C TYR A 20 11.55 22.65 -12.83
N PRO A 21 11.33 23.90 -13.28
CA PRO A 21 11.02 25.00 -12.38
C PRO A 21 9.78 24.68 -11.55
N SER A 22 9.77 25.08 -10.27
CA SER A 22 8.66 24.80 -9.35
C SER A 22 7.30 25.30 -9.84
N SER A 23 7.26 26.34 -10.67
CA SER A 23 6.03 26.88 -11.28
C SER A 23 5.42 25.97 -12.35
N ALA A 24 6.20 25.07 -12.96
CA ALA A 24 5.77 24.18 -14.03
C ALA A 24 5.37 22.78 -13.53
N LEU A 25 5.28 22.60 -12.21
CA LEU A 25 4.94 21.33 -11.57
C LEU A 25 3.59 21.39 -10.89
N TYR A 26 2.84 20.32 -11.05
CA TYR A 26 1.50 20.15 -10.51
C TYR A 26 1.47 19.02 -9.48
N LYS A 27 0.68 19.21 -8.43
CA LYS A 27 0.49 18.20 -7.38
C LYS A 27 -0.70 17.31 -7.71
N CYS A 28 -0.49 16.00 -7.75
CA CYS A 28 -1.57 15.03 -7.95
C CYS A 28 -2.46 14.94 -6.71
N ARG A 29 -3.78 15.03 -6.88
CA ARG A 29 -4.76 14.89 -5.78
C ARG A 29 -4.75 13.50 -5.14
N ILE A 30 -4.39 12.45 -5.89
CA ILE A 30 -4.49 11.06 -5.45
C ILE A 30 -3.23 10.61 -4.68
N CYS A 31 -2.04 10.81 -5.24
CA CYS A 31 -0.78 10.37 -4.62
C CYS A 31 0.00 11.50 -3.90
N GLY A 32 -0.37 12.76 -4.10
CA GLY A 32 0.27 13.91 -3.46
C GLY A 32 1.65 14.30 -3.99
N MET A 33 2.20 13.55 -4.95
CA MET A 33 3.49 13.81 -5.59
C MET A 33 3.38 14.89 -6.68
N ILE A 34 4.52 15.47 -7.05
CA ILE A 34 4.64 16.52 -8.06
C ILE A 34 5.05 15.97 -9.43
N TYR A 35 4.45 16.53 -10.48
CA TYR A 35 4.60 16.07 -11.87
C TYR A 35 4.60 17.24 -12.84
N CYS A 36 5.28 17.11 -13.99
CA CYS A 36 5.22 18.10 -15.05
C CYS A 36 3.87 18.08 -15.79
N GLY A 37 3.59 19.11 -16.58
CA GLY A 37 2.35 19.24 -17.36
C GLY A 37 2.06 18.05 -18.29
N ASN A 38 3.10 17.41 -18.84
CA ASN A 38 2.94 16.24 -19.71
C ASN A 38 2.62 14.95 -18.93
N CYS A 39 2.89 14.93 -17.63
CA CYS A 39 2.73 13.76 -16.76
C CYS A 39 1.43 13.78 -15.94
N ILE A 40 0.50 14.67 -16.28
CA ILE A 40 -0.79 14.86 -15.60
C ILE A 40 -1.96 14.80 -16.59
N ILE A 41 -3.14 14.46 -16.07
CA ILE A 41 -4.43 14.55 -16.73
C ILE A 41 -5.33 15.42 -15.84
N THR A 42 -6.12 16.29 -16.47
CA THR A 42 -7.13 17.12 -15.82
C THR A 42 -8.53 16.58 -16.12
N GLU A 43 -9.17 15.97 -15.12
CA GLU A 43 -10.58 15.58 -15.17
C GLU A 43 -11.37 16.48 -14.19
N ASN A 44 -12.42 17.16 -14.66
CA ASN A 44 -13.34 17.95 -13.82
C ASN A 44 -12.62 18.91 -12.85
N SER A 45 -11.68 19.71 -13.36
CA SER A 45 -10.86 20.66 -12.59
C SER A 45 -9.95 20.03 -11.52
N SER A 46 -9.82 18.69 -11.47
CA SER A 46 -8.88 17.98 -10.59
C SER A 46 -7.68 17.46 -11.38
N VAL A 47 -6.48 17.74 -10.89
CA VAL A 47 -5.23 17.25 -11.48
C VAL A 47 -4.87 15.88 -10.90
N MET A 48 -4.65 14.89 -11.77
CA MET A 48 -4.17 13.56 -11.41
C MET A 48 -3.00 13.15 -12.31
N CYS A 49 -2.01 12.46 -11.75
CA CYS A 49 -0.87 11.99 -12.56
C CYS A 49 -1.24 10.79 -13.43
N LEU A 50 -0.51 10.60 -14.53
CA LEU A 50 -0.74 9.49 -15.46
C LEU A 50 -0.73 8.12 -14.76
N ARG A 51 0.14 7.91 -13.78
CA ARG A 51 0.17 6.64 -13.03
C ARG A 51 -1.10 6.41 -12.19
N CYS A 52 -1.65 7.47 -11.60
CA CYS A 52 -2.93 7.39 -10.89
C CYS A 52 -4.10 7.21 -11.85
N ALA A 53 -4.05 7.83 -13.04
CA ALA A 53 -5.05 7.64 -14.09
C ALA A 53 -5.07 6.21 -14.61
N VAL A 54 -3.92 5.66 -14.97
CA VAL A 54 -3.79 4.25 -15.40
C VAL A 54 -4.31 3.31 -14.32
N LYS A 55 -3.98 3.54 -13.05
CA LYS A 55 -4.47 2.70 -11.94
C LYS A 55 -6.00 2.76 -11.77
N ARG A 56 -6.64 3.87 -12.16
CA ARG A 56 -8.09 4.04 -12.11
C ARG A 56 -8.79 3.27 -13.24
N VAL A 57 -8.27 3.34 -14.46
CA VAL A 57 -8.87 2.68 -15.64
C VAL A 57 -8.50 1.20 -15.76
N SER A 58 -7.31 0.83 -15.31
CA SER A 58 -6.80 -0.54 -15.33
C SER A 58 -6.24 -0.89 -13.94
N PRO A 59 -7.11 -1.18 -12.97
CA PRO A 59 -6.65 -1.63 -11.66
C PRO A 59 -5.79 -2.89 -11.81
N LYS A 60 -4.76 -3.01 -10.97
CA LYS A 60 -3.91 -4.21 -10.91
C LYS A 60 -4.82 -5.44 -10.76
N ALA A 61 -4.48 -6.52 -11.48
CA ALA A 61 -5.18 -7.79 -11.40
C ALA A 61 -5.47 -8.19 -9.93
N PRO A 62 -6.62 -8.82 -9.68
CA PRO A 62 -7.01 -9.25 -8.35
C PRO A 62 -5.89 -10.05 -7.68
N LYS A 63 -5.61 -9.76 -6.40
CA LYS A 63 -4.50 -10.41 -5.65
C LYS A 63 -4.71 -11.94 -5.48
N SER A 64 -5.93 -12.43 -5.63
CA SER A 64 -6.29 -13.84 -5.56
C SER A 64 -7.39 -14.19 -6.56
N LYS A 65 -7.48 -15.46 -6.96
CA LYS A 65 -8.55 -15.99 -7.84
C LYS A 65 -9.94 -15.54 -7.36
N TYR A 66 -10.17 -15.54 -6.05
CA TYR A 66 -11.47 -15.21 -5.44
C TYR A 66 -11.67 -13.72 -5.11
N ALA A 67 -10.78 -12.81 -5.52
CA ALA A 67 -10.89 -11.41 -5.11
C ALA A 67 -12.09 -10.68 -5.76
N ASN A 68 -12.56 -11.11 -6.93
CA ASN A 68 -13.77 -10.53 -7.51
C ASN A 68 -15.01 -10.81 -6.65
N LEU A 69 -15.09 -12.03 -6.09
CA LEU A 69 -16.14 -12.41 -5.14
C LEU A 69 -16.07 -11.51 -3.89
N SER A 70 -14.87 -11.26 -3.36
CA SER A 70 -14.70 -10.40 -2.19
C SER A 70 -15.13 -8.95 -2.47
N ILE A 71 -14.76 -8.40 -3.63
CA ILE A 71 -15.19 -7.06 -4.06
C ILE A 71 -16.71 -7.00 -4.21
N MET A 72 -17.33 -8.01 -4.81
CA MET A 72 -18.78 -8.07 -5.01
C MET A 72 -19.52 -8.07 -3.67
N LEU A 73 -19.13 -8.95 -2.74
CA LEU A 73 -19.69 -9.01 -1.39
C LEU A 73 -19.50 -7.68 -0.64
N SER A 74 -18.36 -7.01 -0.81
CA SER A 74 -18.10 -5.71 -0.19
C SER A 74 -19.04 -4.61 -0.69
N LYS A 75 -19.38 -4.63 -1.98
CA LYS A 75 -20.31 -3.68 -2.58
C LYS A 75 -21.73 -3.94 -2.11
N ARG A 76 -22.16 -5.21 -2.07
CA ARG A 76 -23.51 -5.59 -1.62
C ARG A 76 -23.73 -5.40 -0.12
N ALA A 77 -22.67 -5.39 0.69
CA ALA A 77 -22.74 -5.15 2.14
C ALA A 77 -23.35 -3.81 2.56
N ARG A 78 -23.48 -2.86 1.61
CA ARG A 78 -24.15 -1.57 1.82
C ARG A 78 -25.68 -1.68 1.84
N PHE A 79 -26.24 -2.72 1.22
CA PHE A 79 -27.67 -2.83 0.95
C PHE A 79 -28.30 -4.09 1.57
N CYS A 80 -27.56 -5.20 1.62
CA CYS A 80 -28.08 -6.48 2.10
C CYS A 80 -27.20 -7.07 3.20
N GLY A 81 -27.83 -7.73 4.18
CA GLY A 81 -27.17 -8.49 5.24
C GLY A 81 -27.04 -9.99 4.94
N GLU A 82 -27.84 -10.52 4.02
CA GLU A 82 -27.83 -11.91 3.58
C GLU A 82 -27.92 -11.96 2.05
N ILE A 83 -27.16 -12.85 1.43
CA ILE A 83 -27.08 -13.00 -0.03
C ILE A 83 -27.04 -14.48 -0.35
N LYS A 84 -27.99 -14.95 -1.16
CA LYS A 84 -27.94 -16.28 -1.76
C LYS A 84 -27.30 -16.19 -3.14
N LEU A 85 -26.36 -17.08 -3.44
CA LEU A 85 -25.68 -17.18 -4.73
C LEU A 85 -25.66 -18.63 -5.19
N SER A 86 -25.92 -18.86 -6.47
CA SER A 86 -25.67 -20.15 -7.11
C SER A 86 -24.19 -20.32 -7.47
N PHE A 87 -23.75 -21.57 -7.68
CA PHE A 87 -22.36 -21.84 -8.05
C PHE A 87 -22.01 -21.24 -9.41
N ALA A 88 -22.96 -21.26 -10.36
CA ALA A 88 -22.79 -20.64 -11.67
C ALA A 88 -22.58 -19.12 -11.58
N GLU A 89 -23.33 -18.43 -10.71
CA GLU A 89 -23.11 -17.00 -10.46
C GLU A 89 -21.74 -16.74 -9.84
N ILE A 90 -21.31 -17.59 -8.90
CA ILE A 90 -19.99 -17.47 -8.27
C ILE A 90 -18.87 -17.66 -9.31
N GLU A 91 -18.98 -18.66 -10.19
CA GLU A 91 -18.05 -18.87 -11.30
C GLU A 91 -18.02 -17.69 -12.26
N GLY A 92 -19.18 -17.12 -12.60
CA GLY A 92 -19.29 -15.91 -13.41
C GLY A 92 -18.62 -14.69 -12.77
N ILE A 93 -18.72 -14.54 -11.45
CA ILE A 93 -18.07 -13.45 -10.70
C ILE A 93 -16.55 -13.64 -10.65
N ILE A 94 -16.09 -14.88 -10.41
CA ILE A 94 -14.67 -15.21 -10.37
C ILE A 94 -14.05 -15.09 -11.78
N GLY A 95 -14.81 -15.42 -12.81
CA GLY A 95 -14.33 -15.55 -14.20
C GLY A 95 -13.59 -16.87 -14.45
N ASP A 96 -13.77 -17.86 -13.57
CA ASP A 96 -13.12 -19.17 -13.65
C ASP A 96 -13.98 -20.22 -12.93
N LYS A 97 -13.82 -21.50 -13.30
CA LYS A 97 -14.59 -22.61 -12.76
C LYS A 97 -14.17 -22.91 -11.31
N LEU A 98 -15.16 -23.31 -10.51
CA LEU A 98 -14.94 -23.80 -9.17
C LEU A 98 -14.30 -25.20 -9.23
N PRO A 99 -13.39 -25.52 -8.29
CA PRO A 99 -12.79 -26.85 -8.23
C PRO A 99 -13.85 -27.91 -7.88
N LYS A 100 -13.63 -29.16 -8.31
CA LYS A 100 -14.55 -30.30 -8.01
C LYS A 100 -14.86 -30.44 -6.53
N SER A 101 -13.88 -30.20 -5.65
CA SER A 101 -14.07 -30.22 -4.19
C SER A 101 -15.12 -29.23 -3.69
N ALA A 102 -15.38 -28.12 -4.40
CA ALA A 102 -16.45 -27.19 -4.03
C ALA A 102 -17.85 -27.78 -4.26
N TYR A 103 -17.97 -28.73 -5.20
CA TYR A 103 -19.20 -29.45 -5.54
C TYR A 103 -19.42 -30.68 -4.68
N GLU A 104 -18.34 -31.37 -4.29
CA GLU A 104 -18.40 -32.63 -3.53
C GLU A 104 -18.42 -32.39 -2.02
N ASP A 105 -17.65 -31.42 -1.53
CA ASP A 105 -17.43 -31.23 -0.09
C ASP A 105 -18.05 -29.93 0.44
N LYS A 106 -19.04 -30.04 1.33
CA LYS A 106 -19.53 -28.88 2.11
C LYS A 106 -18.41 -28.22 2.91
N GLY A 107 -17.40 -28.99 3.34
CA GLY A 107 -16.23 -28.50 4.07
C GLY A 107 -15.37 -27.51 3.27
N TRP A 108 -15.45 -27.51 1.94
CA TRP A 108 -14.77 -26.53 1.09
C TRP A 108 -15.29 -25.10 1.35
N TRP A 109 -16.57 -24.97 1.67
CA TRP A 109 -17.23 -23.70 1.99
C TRP A 109 -17.11 -23.29 3.46
N SER A 110 -16.21 -23.94 4.21
CA SER A 110 -16.00 -23.66 5.63
C SER A 110 -15.37 -22.28 5.88
N ASN A 111 -15.65 -21.72 7.06
CA ASN A 111 -15.16 -20.40 7.49
C ASN A 111 -13.74 -20.48 8.11
N ILE A 112 -12.83 -21.27 7.53
CA ILE A 112 -11.46 -21.47 8.04
C ILE A 112 -10.52 -20.40 7.49
N ARG A 113 -9.72 -19.73 8.33
CA ARG A 113 -8.69 -18.79 7.84
C ARG A 113 -7.45 -19.53 7.32
N GLY A 114 -6.81 -18.98 6.29
CA GLY A 114 -5.59 -19.53 5.69
C GLY A 114 -5.81 -20.30 4.38
N ARG A 115 -7.06 -20.46 3.93
CA ARG A 115 -7.37 -20.93 2.57
C ARG A 115 -7.77 -19.75 1.69
N SER A 116 -7.33 -19.77 0.43
CA SER A 116 -7.51 -18.66 -0.51
C SER A 116 -8.97 -18.35 -0.86
N HIS A 117 -9.84 -19.38 -0.89
CA HIS A 117 -11.28 -19.23 -1.10
C HIS A 117 -11.93 -18.58 0.11
N SER A 118 -11.72 -19.13 1.30
CA SER A 118 -12.39 -18.67 2.52
C SER A 118 -11.96 -17.29 2.95
N GLU A 119 -10.71 -16.91 2.69
CA GLU A 119 -10.26 -15.53 2.89
C GLU A 119 -11.06 -14.52 2.08
N ALA A 120 -11.62 -14.89 0.92
CA ALA A 120 -12.34 -13.97 0.07
C ALA A 120 -13.58 -13.37 0.76
N TRP A 121 -14.39 -14.19 1.42
CA TRP A 121 -15.56 -13.70 2.15
C TRP A 121 -15.18 -13.25 3.57
N LEU A 122 -14.29 -13.96 4.26
CA LEU A 122 -13.89 -13.62 5.64
C LEU A 122 -13.19 -12.26 5.73
N ASN A 123 -12.34 -11.89 4.77
CA ASN A 123 -11.64 -10.61 4.80
C ASN A 123 -12.59 -9.41 4.63
N VAL A 124 -13.78 -9.64 4.08
CA VAL A 124 -14.81 -8.62 3.84
C VAL A 124 -15.89 -8.63 4.94
N GLY A 125 -15.75 -9.48 5.96
CA GLY A 125 -16.73 -9.59 7.05
C GLY A 125 -17.99 -10.35 6.65
N TRP A 126 -17.89 -11.24 5.66
CA TRP A 126 -18.94 -12.17 5.29
C TRP A 126 -18.57 -13.58 5.74
N ARG A 127 -19.58 -14.40 6.02
CA ARG A 127 -19.44 -15.82 6.35
C ARG A 127 -20.44 -16.62 5.56
N VAL A 128 -20.08 -17.87 5.27
CA VAL A 128 -21.04 -18.84 4.74
C VAL A 128 -21.92 -19.31 5.90
N LYS A 129 -23.24 -19.20 5.73
CA LYS A 129 -24.27 -19.64 6.67
C LYS A 129 -24.69 -21.06 6.35
N GLU A 130 -25.10 -21.31 5.11
CA GLU A 130 -25.57 -22.60 4.64
C GLU A 130 -25.14 -22.85 3.20
N VAL A 131 -24.95 -24.13 2.87
CA VAL A 131 -24.59 -24.60 1.54
C VAL A 131 -25.49 -25.77 1.17
N ASN A 132 -26.24 -25.59 0.09
CA ASN A 132 -27.00 -26.65 -0.53
C ASN A 132 -26.25 -27.16 -1.77
N LEU A 133 -25.73 -28.39 -1.71
CA LEU A 133 -24.99 -29.00 -2.82
C LEU A 133 -25.93 -29.52 -3.91
N GLU A 134 -27.16 -29.91 -3.57
CA GLU A 134 -28.14 -30.42 -4.52
C GLU A 134 -28.63 -29.30 -5.45
N GLU A 135 -29.01 -28.18 -4.84
CA GLU A 135 -29.42 -26.97 -5.57
C GLU A 135 -28.23 -26.13 -6.06
N LYS A 136 -27.00 -26.47 -5.65
CA LYS A 136 -25.76 -25.71 -5.93
C LYS A 136 -25.89 -24.25 -5.52
N THR A 137 -26.36 -24.00 -4.31
CA THR A 137 -26.53 -22.65 -3.74
C THR A 137 -25.75 -22.47 -2.44
N VAL A 138 -25.27 -21.26 -2.22
CA VAL A 138 -24.55 -20.83 -1.01
C VAL A 138 -25.20 -19.58 -0.48
N THR A 139 -25.47 -19.57 0.82
CA THR A 139 -25.96 -18.39 1.53
C THR A 139 -24.83 -17.74 2.31
N PHE A 140 -24.55 -16.49 1.98
CA PHE A 140 -23.60 -15.64 2.67
C PHE A 140 -24.35 -14.70 3.62
N ILE A 141 -23.88 -14.61 4.86
CA ILE A 141 -24.38 -13.67 5.85
C ILE A 141 -23.27 -12.70 6.25
N ARG A 142 -23.62 -11.43 6.41
CA ARG A 142 -22.71 -10.43 6.94
C ARG A 142 -22.54 -10.68 8.44
N GLU A 143 -21.30 -10.81 8.87
CA GLU A 143 -21.00 -10.82 10.29
C GLU A 143 -21.20 -9.39 10.80
N THR A 144 -22.39 -9.11 11.35
CA THR A 144 -22.60 -7.90 12.15
C THR A 144 -21.68 -8.02 13.33
N GLN A 145 -20.55 -7.32 13.28
CA GLN A 145 -19.70 -7.15 14.45
C GLN A 145 -20.54 -6.42 15.50
N THR A 146 -21.21 -7.16 16.38
CA THR A 146 -21.31 -6.70 17.76
C THR A 146 -19.88 -6.43 18.20
N ALA A 147 -19.64 -5.26 18.78
CA ALA A 147 -18.33 -4.62 18.91
C ALA A 147 -17.36 -5.34 19.88
N ASP A 148 -17.46 -6.65 20.05
CA ASP A 148 -16.80 -7.38 21.10
C ASP A 148 -15.72 -8.33 20.56
N ASN A 149 -14.51 -8.12 21.07
CA ASN A 149 -13.37 -9.03 21.14
C ASN A 149 -12.38 -9.26 20.00
N THR A 150 -12.56 -8.82 18.75
CA THR A 150 -11.49 -9.03 17.73
C THR A 150 -10.45 -7.91 17.68
N ASN A 151 -10.82 -6.69 18.09
CA ASN A 151 -9.92 -5.53 18.09
C ASN A 151 -8.86 -5.62 19.22
N ALA A 152 -9.19 -6.30 20.33
CA ALA A 152 -8.26 -6.56 21.43
C ALA A 152 -7.14 -7.54 21.00
N GLN A 153 -7.47 -8.65 20.33
CA GLN A 153 -6.50 -9.62 19.84
C GLN A 153 -5.64 -9.10 18.67
N ARG A 154 -6.20 -8.27 17.77
CA ARG A 154 -5.40 -7.59 16.73
C ARG A 154 -4.44 -6.56 17.33
N LYS A 155 -4.87 -5.77 18.32
CA LYS A 155 -3.99 -4.80 19.02
C LYS A 155 -2.84 -5.47 19.78
N THR A 156 -3.07 -6.63 20.41
CA THR A 156 -2.01 -7.35 21.14
C THR A 156 -0.97 -7.98 20.20
N ARG A 157 -1.42 -8.56 19.08
CA ARG A 157 -0.51 -9.17 18.08
C ARG A 157 0.31 -8.11 17.34
N ASP A 158 -0.29 -6.97 16.98
CA ASP A 158 0.40 -5.85 16.32
C ASP A 158 1.36 -5.10 17.28
N LYS A 159 1.06 -5.05 18.59
CA LYS A 159 2.03 -4.62 19.63
C LYS A 159 3.22 -5.57 19.75
N LYS A 160 3.00 -6.89 19.65
CA LYS A 160 4.06 -7.92 19.74
C LYS A 160 5.00 -7.89 18.54
N ILE A 161 4.51 -7.58 17.34
CA ILE A 161 5.32 -7.41 16.11
C ILE A 161 6.15 -6.11 16.16
N LYS A 162 5.68 -5.08 16.87
CA LYS A 162 6.43 -3.84 17.13
C LYS A 162 7.31 -3.90 18.39
N SER A 163 7.62 -5.10 18.90
CA SER A 163 8.53 -5.27 20.03
C SER A 163 9.86 -4.57 19.74
N SER A 164 10.46 -3.99 20.79
CA SER A 164 11.74 -3.28 20.66
C SER A 164 12.80 -4.17 20.02
N GLU A 165 12.76 -5.46 20.33
CA GLU A 165 13.62 -6.50 19.77
C GLU A 165 13.47 -6.64 18.25
N PHE A 166 12.24 -6.66 17.72
CA PHE A 166 12.01 -6.74 16.27
C PHE A 166 12.42 -5.44 15.55
N LYS A 167 12.21 -4.27 16.18
CA LYS A 167 12.72 -2.99 15.67
C LYS A 167 14.25 -2.96 15.64
N LEU A 168 14.91 -3.47 16.69
CA LEU A 168 16.37 -3.57 16.75
C LEU A 168 16.91 -4.53 15.68
N LEU A 169 16.24 -5.67 15.45
CA LEU A 169 16.59 -6.62 14.40
C LEU A 169 16.45 -6.00 12.99
N ALA A 170 15.38 -5.23 12.75
CA ALA A 170 15.15 -4.52 11.49
C ALA A 170 16.18 -3.39 11.25
N LEU A 171 16.62 -2.71 12.31
CA LEU A 171 17.69 -1.70 12.22
C LEU A 171 19.06 -2.33 11.96
N LYS A 172 19.34 -3.49 12.57
CA LYS A 172 20.59 -4.26 12.39
C LYS A 172 20.73 -4.83 10.98
N THR A 173 19.65 -5.37 10.42
CA THR A 173 19.63 -5.83 9.02
C THR A 173 19.80 -4.66 8.04
N ARG A 174 19.14 -3.52 8.30
CA ARG A 174 19.30 -2.31 7.49
C ARG A 174 20.72 -1.72 7.56
N SER A 175 21.37 -1.75 8.72
CA SER A 175 22.77 -1.31 8.85
C SER A 175 23.76 -2.28 8.21
N GLN A 176 23.49 -3.59 8.20
CA GLN A 176 24.28 -4.58 7.44
C GLN A 176 24.16 -4.40 5.92
N ILE A 177 22.96 -4.07 5.42
CA ILE A 177 22.72 -3.83 3.98
C ILE A 177 23.33 -2.49 3.52
N LEU A 178 23.18 -1.42 4.31
CA LEU A 178 23.76 -0.11 4.00
C LEU A 178 25.26 -0.03 4.32
N GLY A 179 25.76 -0.83 5.27
CA GLY A 179 27.16 -0.87 5.68
C GLY A 179 28.11 -1.42 4.61
N LYS A 180 27.60 -2.13 3.61
CA LYS A 180 28.37 -2.53 2.42
C LYS A 180 28.60 -1.36 1.44
N ARG A 181 27.82 -0.27 1.51
CA ARG A 181 28.00 0.89 0.63
C ARG A 181 29.01 1.86 1.25
N LYS A 182 30.25 1.85 0.73
CA LYS A 182 31.27 2.84 1.11
C LYS A 182 30.75 4.26 0.84
N ILE A 183 30.87 5.14 1.83
CA ILE A 183 30.49 6.55 1.70
C ILE A 183 31.34 7.19 0.60
N SER A 184 30.73 7.95 -0.31
CA SER A 184 31.46 8.57 -1.42
C SER A 184 32.54 9.53 -0.93
N LYS A 185 33.66 9.62 -1.66
CA LYS A 185 34.79 10.52 -1.33
C LYS A 185 34.34 11.97 -1.14
N THR A 186 33.38 12.42 -1.95
CA THR A 186 32.74 13.74 -1.85
C THR A 186 32.01 13.94 -0.52
N LYS A 187 31.27 12.93 -0.04
CA LYS A 187 30.50 13.02 1.20
C LYS A 187 31.40 13.01 2.44
N LEU A 188 32.51 12.27 2.39
CA LEU A 188 33.57 12.34 3.41
C LEU A 188 34.23 13.72 3.46
N ALA A 189 34.56 14.30 2.30
CA ALA A 189 35.14 15.65 2.22
C ALA A 189 34.21 16.73 2.80
N ILE A 190 32.91 16.66 2.49
CA ILE A 190 31.90 17.57 3.04
C ILE A 190 31.81 17.44 4.57
N LEU A 191 31.83 16.21 5.09
CA LEU A 191 31.82 15.95 6.54
C LEU A 191 33.07 16.51 7.24
N GLN A 192 34.25 16.28 6.65
CA GLN A 192 35.52 16.79 7.18
C GLN A 192 35.54 18.32 7.18
N ALA A 193 35.05 18.97 6.12
CA ALA A 193 34.94 20.43 6.05
C ALA A 193 33.99 20.98 7.13
N ARG A 194 32.85 20.32 7.36
CA ARG A 194 31.90 20.71 8.42
C ARG A 194 32.51 20.58 9.81
N LEU A 195 33.22 19.50 10.10
CA LEU A 195 33.92 19.32 11.38
C LEU A 195 34.96 20.43 11.59
N LYS A 196 35.77 20.72 10.57
CA LYS A 196 36.75 21.82 10.61
C LYS A 196 36.08 23.19 10.83
N ASN A 197 34.92 23.44 10.24
CA ASN A 197 34.17 24.67 10.46
C ASN A 197 33.62 24.77 11.89
N ILE A 198 33.11 23.68 12.44
CA ILE A 198 32.66 23.61 13.84
C ILE A 198 33.84 23.86 14.80
N GLU A 199 35.00 23.26 14.54
CA GLU A 199 36.23 23.50 15.32
C GLU A 199 36.70 24.96 15.24
N ARG A 200 36.71 25.55 14.04
CA ARG A 200 37.02 26.97 13.85
C ARG A 200 36.05 27.85 14.63
N ALA A 201 34.75 27.59 14.54
CA ALA A 201 33.73 28.33 15.29
C ALA A 201 33.91 28.19 16.81
N ARG A 202 34.25 26.99 17.30
CA ARG A 202 34.56 26.76 18.73
C ARG A 202 35.81 27.52 19.17
N ARG A 203 36.87 27.57 18.35
CA ARG A 203 38.09 28.34 18.64
C ARG A 203 37.83 29.84 18.68
N LEU A 204 37.04 30.37 17.74
CA LEU A 204 36.64 31.78 17.72
C LEU A 204 35.84 32.16 18.97
N ARG A 205 34.87 31.32 19.37
CA ARG A 205 34.08 31.52 20.60
C ARG A 205 34.90 31.47 21.89
N ARG A 206 36.01 30.71 21.91
CA ARG A 206 36.93 30.68 23.05
C ARG A 206 37.79 31.94 23.11
N ARG A 207 38.25 32.43 21.95
CA ARG A 207 39.04 33.67 21.85
C ARG A 207 38.24 34.94 22.14
N SER A 208 36.93 34.93 21.93
CA SER A 208 36.05 36.06 22.26
C SER A 208 35.61 36.11 23.73
N LYS A 209 36.06 35.16 24.56
CA LYS A 209 35.73 35.05 26.00
C LYS A 209 36.92 35.38 26.92
N THR A 210 38.11 35.52 26.33
CA THR A 210 39.32 36.11 26.93
C THR A 210 39.39 37.56 26.50
#